data_AF-A0A969XRP6-F1
#
_entry.id   AF-A0A969XRP6-F1
#
_cell.length_a   1.000
_cell.length_b   1.000
_cell.length_c   1.000
_cell.angle_alpha   90.00
_cell.angle_beta   90.00
_cell.angle_gamma   90.00
#
_symmetry.space_group_name_H-M   'P 1'
#
loop_
_entity.id
_entity.type
_entity.pdbx_description
1 polymer ?
#
loop_
_entity_poly.entity_id
_entity_poly.type
_entity_poly.pdbx_seq_one_letter_code
_entity_poly.pdbx_strand_id
1 'polypeptide(L)' 'VLTPPVGRKVAETLRQIKAYQHVRATGGKEVTPSGWEPGKKVLHPGPDLVGRVWEVWQPKEDE' A
#
# COMPACT_ATOMS: atom_id res chain seq x y z
N VAL A 1 3.76 1.05 -18.25
CA VAL A 1 4.01 0.09 -19.36
C VAL A 1 5.47 -0.31 -19.30
N LEU A 2 5.79 -1.60 -19.13
CA LEU A 2 7.17 -2.07 -19.00
C LEU A 2 7.82 -2.25 -20.38
N THR A 3 9.14 -2.08 -20.44
CA THR A 3 9.94 -2.36 -21.64
C THR A 3 9.99 -3.87 -21.92
N PRO A 4 10.01 -4.31 -23.20
CA PRO A 4 9.94 -5.72 -23.59
C PRO A 4 10.93 -6.71 -22.93
N PRO A 5 12.19 -6.35 -22.62
CA PRO A 5 13.16 -7.33 -22.10
C PRO A 5 13.03 -7.57 -20.59
N VAL A 6 12.11 -6.90 -19.88
CA VAL A 6 12.00 -6.99 -18.41
C VAL A 6 10.77 -7.79 -17.99
N GLY A 7 11.00 -8.88 -17.26
CA GLY A 7 9.96 -9.74 -16.71
C GLY A 7 9.10 -9.05 -15.64
N ARG A 8 7.84 -9.49 -15.51
CA ARG A 8 6.89 -9.03 -14.49
C ARG A 8 6.91 -9.96 -13.27
N LYS A 9 6.68 -9.40 -12.08
CA LYS A 9 6.45 -10.18 -10.85
C LYS A 9 4.94 -10.38 -10.65
N VAL A 10 4.43 -11.58 -10.96
CA VAL A 10 2.99 -11.90 -10.82
C VAL A 10 2.48 -11.67 -9.40
N ALA A 11 3.29 -12.02 -8.40
CA ALA A 11 2.96 -11.79 -6.99
C ALA A 11 2.67 -10.31 -6.69
N GLU A 12 3.36 -9.36 -7.35
CA GLU A 12 3.12 -7.93 -7.14
C GLU A 12 1.78 -7.50 -7.75
N THR A 13 1.40 -8.04 -8.91
CA THR A 13 0.08 -7.77 -9.49
C THR A 13 -1.04 -8.27 -8.56
N LEU A 14 -0.89 -9.47 -7.99
CA LEU A 14 -1.86 -10.01 -7.02
C LEU A 14 -1.92 -9.16 -5.75
N ARG A 15 -0.76 -8.70 -5.25
CA ARG A 15 -0.69 -7.82 -4.08
C ARG A 15 -1.45 -6.51 -4.33
N GLN A 16 -1.23 -5.88 -5.47
CA GLN A 16 -1.91 -4.65 -5.88
C GLN A 16 -3.43 -4.84 -5.97
N ILE A 17 -3.91 -5.95 -6.58
CA ILE A 17 -5.34 -6.26 -6.65
C ILE A 17 -5.96 -6.31 -5.25
N LYS A 18 -5.33 -7.01 -4.30
CA LYS A 18 -5.81 -7.10 -2.91
C LYS A 18 -5.81 -5.73 -2.21
N ALA A 19 -4.79 -4.91 -2.44
CA ALA A 19 -4.72 -3.55 -1.90
C ALA A 19 -5.88 -2.68 -2.42
N TYR A 20 -6.14 -2.72 -3.72
CA TYR A 20 -7.28 -1.99 -4.31
C TYR A 20 -8.63 -2.50 -3.80
N GLN A 21 -8.79 -3.80 -3.62
CA GLN A 21 -10.00 -4.37 -3.03
C GLN A 21 -10.22 -3.85 -1.60
N HIS A 22 -9.17 -3.81 -0.78
CA HIS A 22 -9.24 -3.29 0.58
C HIS A 22 -9.61 -1.80 0.62
N VAL A 23 -8.90 -0.94 -0.13
CA VAL A 23 -9.21 0.50 -0.21
C VAL A 23 -10.64 0.75 -0.68
N ARG A 24 -11.13 -0.05 -1.65
CA ARG A 24 -12.51 0.05 -2.13
C ARG A 24 -13.52 -0.38 -1.06
N ALA A 25 -13.24 -1.46 -0.33
CA ALA A 25 -14.11 -1.96 0.73
C ALA A 25 -14.23 -0.97 1.90
N THR A 26 -13.16 -0.23 2.23
CA THR A 26 -13.14 0.78 3.29
C THR A 26 -13.62 2.15 2.83
N GLY A 27 -14.02 2.29 1.57
CA GLY A 27 -14.48 3.55 0.99
C GLY A 27 -13.39 4.63 0.94
N GLY A 28 -12.11 4.24 0.85
CA GLY A 28 -10.98 5.15 0.80
C GLY A 28 -10.58 5.76 2.15
N LYS A 29 -11.17 5.31 3.27
CA LYS A 29 -10.80 5.75 4.63
C LYS A 29 -9.46 5.15 5.09
N GLU A 30 -9.15 3.95 4.61
CA GLU A 30 -7.89 3.27 4.86
C GLU A 30 -7.09 3.21 3.56
N VAL A 31 -5.80 3.54 3.63
CA VAL A 31 -4.88 3.45 2.51
C VAL A 31 -3.73 2.51 2.84
N THR A 32 -3.31 1.75 1.84
CA THR A 32 -2.28 0.73 1.96
C THR A 32 -0.90 1.35 1.69
N PRO A 33 0.02 1.38 2.66
CA PRO A 33 1.37 1.92 2.46
C PRO A 33 2.20 1.07 1.50
N SER A 34 3.44 1.52 1.21
CA SER A 34 4.35 0.78 0.32
C SER A 34 4.59 -0.63 0.84
N GLY A 35 4.58 -1.62 -0.06
CA GLY A 35 4.79 -3.02 0.29
C GLY A 35 3.65 -3.68 1.08
N TRP A 36 2.52 -3.00 1.29
CA TRP A 36 1.41 -3.54 2.07
C TRP A 36 0.88 -4.87 1.53
N GLU A 37 0.54 -5.77 2.46
CA GLU A 37 -0.11 -7.05 2.25
C GLU A 37 -1.28 -7.22 3.22
N PRO A 38 -2.26 -8.10 2.94
CA PRO A 38 -3.39 -8.32 3.85
C PRO A 38 -2.93 -8.66 5.27
N GLY A 39 -3.44 -7.92 6.25
CA GLY A 39 -3.06 -8.06 7.67
C GLY A 39 -1.96 -7.10 8.13
N LYS A 40 -1.25 -6.43 7.21
CA LYS A 40 -0.29 -5.37 7.56
C LYS A 40 -1.00 -4.04 7.88
N LYS A 41 -0.26 -3.14 8.54
CA LYS A 41 -0.75 -1.84 8.99
C LYS A 41 -1.25 -0.98 7.82
N VAL A 42 -2.35 -0.28 8.05
CA VAL A 42 -2.94 0.69 7.11
C VAL A 42 -2.77 2.12 7.64
N LEU A 43 -2.84 3.10 6.74
CA LEU A 43 -2.81 4.51 7.11
C LEU A 43 -4.21 5.13 6.96
N HIS A 44 -4.47 6.15 7.75
CA HIS A 44 -5.74 6.90 7.74
C HIS A 44 -5.46 8.31 7.24
N PRO A 45 -5.84 8.67 6.01
CA PRO A 45 -5.57 9.99 5.47
C PRO A 45 -6.30 11.08 6.26
N GLY A 46 -5.60 12.16 6.57
CA GLY A 46 -6.17 13.34 7.20
C GLY A 46 -5.16 14.49 7.24
N PRO A 47 -5.60 15.75 7.45
CA PRO A 47 -4.72 16.92 7.51
C PRO A 47 -3.60 16.75 8.54
N ASP A 48 -3.90 16.10 9.67
CA ASP A 48 -2.92 15.88 10.74
C ASP A 48 -1.77 14.97 10.31
N LEU A 49 -1.99 14.07 9.36
CA LEU A 49 -0.98 13.12 8.89
C LEU A 49 0.00 13.75 7.88
N VAL A 50 -0.35 14.90 7.29
CA VAL A 50 0.47 15.56 6.25
C VAL A 50 1.83 15.96 6.84
N GLY A 51 2.92 15.50 6.20
CA GLY A 51 4.29 15.73 6.68
C GLY A 51 4.72 14.89 7.89
N ARG A 52 3.81 14.11 8.48
CA ARG A 52 4.04 13.33 9.71
C ARG A 52 3.84 11.81 9.53
N VAL A 53 3.75 11.33 8.28
CA VAL A 53 3.59 9.90 7.96
C VAL A 53 4.64 9.02 8.64
N TRP A 54 5.88 9.50 8.74
CA TRP A 54 7.02 8.79 9.35
C TRP A 54 6.85 8.52 10.86
N GLU A 55 5.98 9.25 11.54
CA GLU A 55 5.68 9.05 12.97
C GLU A 55 4.81 7.81 13.19
N VAL A 56 3.99 7.46 12.22
CA VAL A 56 3.02 6.35 12.31
C VAL A 56 3.38 5.17 11.42
N TRP A 57 4.36 5.30 10.53
CA TRP A 57 4.73 4.25 9.59
C TRP A 57 6.20 4.32 9.19
N GLN A 58 6.89 3.18 9.26
CA GLN A 58 8.25 3.03 8.76
C GLN A 58 8.34 1.83 7.80
N PRO A 59 8.94 1.99 6.61
CA PRO A 59 9.00 0.93 5.61
C PRO A 59 9.68 -0.37 6.08
N LYS A 60 10.65 -0.27 7.01
CA LYS A 60 11.45 -1.41 7.48
C LYS A 60 10.80 -2.20 8.61
N GLU A 61 9.82 -1.61 9.30
CA GLU A 61 9.11 -2.28 10.41
C GLU A 61 8.00 -3.19 9.88
N ASP A 62 7.49 -2.89 8.68
CA ASP A 62 6.44 -3.63 7.99
C ASP A 62 6.99 -4.64 6.98
N GLU A 63 8.29 -4.98 7.00
CA GLU A 63 8.90 -5.96 6.08
C GLU A 63 8.61 -7.40 6.51
#